data_AF-A0AAV1HKV5-F1
#
_entry.id   AF-A0AAV1HKV5-F1
#
_cell.length_a   1.000
_cell.length_b   1.000
_cell.length_c   1.000
_cell.angle_alpha   90.00
_cell.angle_beta   90.00
_cell.angle_gamma   90.00
#
_symmetry.space_group_name_H-M   'P 1'
#
loop_
_entity.id
_entity.type
_entity.pdbx_description
1 polymer ?
#
loop_
_entity_poly.entity_id
_entity_poly.type
_entity_poly.pdbx_seq_one_letter_code
_entity_poly.pdbx_strand_id
1 'polypeptide(L)'
;MAPVNAGYSKAVNELKKSILEILGKCETSAYNILEFTEWITSLWRAVKHETFIFSFRNSLVADAYMKLCTEWEFKKEMYSWTKKAETKISHFGRGKTEESDFGQLLTHLENEAYSELSKWEGKLLDNLEKYFKQTKGHVDLVEAYRADFAKSVKSLHRSMKRSIKNQLTVAKDIRRGMSKIDRIKENHTRELEEIVHALIEECRSKKVEMTNEKADKEFDKMWNEMVGELDLYKQEATDVLASIICDLRDNLMRKGGHVCELLDKKRLQDCGEMSFKYAAEGR
;
A
#
# COMPACT_ATOMS: atom_id res chain seq x y z
N MET A 1 16.07 -11.24 29.04
CA MET A 1 15.41 -9.97 28.66
C MET A 1 16.36 -9.24 27.73
N ALA A 2 15.91 -8.78 26.56
CA ALA A 2 16.78 -8.04 25.65
C ALA A 2 17.18 -6.69 26.28
N PRO A 3 18.46 -6.28 26.19
CA PRO A 3 18.93 -5.04 26.79
C PRO A 3 18.27 -3.84 26.11
N VAL A 4 17.92 -2.81 26.89
CA VAL A 4 17.32 -1.57 26.39
C VAL A 4 18.31 -0.90 25.43
N ASN A 5 17.85 -0.56 24.22
CA ASN A 5 18.65 0.10 23.20
C ASN A 5 19.27 1.39 23.78
N ALA A 6 20.61 1.42 23.90
CA ALA A 6 21.35 2.54 24.49
C ALA A 6 21.11 3.86 23.75
N GLY A 7 20.90 3.81 22.43
CA GLY A 7 20.56 4.98 21.62
C GLY A 7 19.17 5.55 21.98
N TYR A 8 18.19 4.70 22.24
CA TYR A 8 16.86 5.12 22.69
C TYR A 8 16.94 5.80 24.07
N SER A 9 17.67 5.20 25.01
CA SER A 9 17.86 5.77 26.36
C SER A 9 18.54 7.14 26.32
N LYS A 10 19.53 7.32 25.44
CA LYS A 10 20.22 8.60 25.25
C LYS A 10 19.26 9.67 24.70
N ALA A 11 18.53 9.36 23.63
CA ALA A 11 17.58 10.30 23.01
C ALA A 11 16.45 10.70 23.99
N VAL A 12 15.92 9.75 24.77
CA VAL A 12 14.92 10.05 25.80
C VAL A 12 15.49 10.97 26.89
N ASN A 13 16.75 10.78 27.28
CA ASN A 13 17.38 11.60 28.30
C ASN A 13 17.66 13.03 27.80
N GLU A 14 18.08 13.18 26.54
CA GLU A 14 18.24 14.48 25.90
C GLU A 14 16.91 15.22 25.80
N LEU A 15 15.84 14.54 25.36
CA LEU A 15 14.49 15.12 25.34
C LEU A 15 14.03 15.59 26.72
N LYS A 16 14.23 14.77 27.77
CA LYS A 16 13.89 15.15 29.15
C LYS A 16 14.62 16.41 29.59
N LYS A 17 15.91 16.53 29.29
CA LYS A 17 16.71 17.72 29.62
C LYS A 17 16.20 18.95 28.87
N SER A 18 15.93 18.83 27.57
CA SER A 18 15.39 19.93 26.77
C SER A 18 14.02 20.41 27.30
N ILE A 19 13.13 19.49 27.68
CA ILE A 19 11.84 19.84 28.28
C ILE A 19 12.03 20.58 29.60
N LEU A 20 12.89 20.08 30.50
CA LEU A 20 13.17 20.74 31.77
C LEU A 20 13.80 22.12 31.60
N GLU A 21 14.67 22.29 30.60
CA GLU A 21 15.28 23.57 30.30
C GLU A 21 14.26 24.57 29.75
N ILE A 22 13.33 24.13 28.90
CA ILE A 22 12.23 24.96 28.40
C ILE A 22 11.29 25.36 29.56
N LEU A 23 10.92 24.41 30.41
CA LEU A 23 10.07 24.66 31.58
C LEU A 23 10.76 25.58 32.59
N GLY A 24 12.08 25.44 32.78
CA GLY A 24 12.87 26.30 33.67
C GLY A 24 13.09 27.72 33.13
N LYS A 25 13.10 27.90 31.80
CA LYS A 25 13.11 29.22 31.13
C LYS A 25 11.74 29.88 31.04
N CYS A 26 10.68 29.13 31.35
CA CYS A 26 9.33 29.64 31.33
C CYS A 26 9.15 30.56 32.55
N GLU A 27 9.26 31.87 32.35
CA GLU A 27 8.86 32.89 33.32
C GLU A 27 7.33 32.93 33.42
N THR A 28 6.70 31.81 33.79
CA THR A 28 5.25 31.78 34.00
C THR A 28 4.93 32.10 35.43
N SER A 29 4.54 33.37 35.61
CA SER A 29 3.50 33.88 36.50
C SER A 29 3.15 32.99 37.69
N ALA A 30 3.63 33.40 38.87
CA ALA A 30 3.08 33.31 40.24
C ALA A 30 1.92 32.35 40.60
N TYR A 31 1.67 31.27 39.87
CA TYR A 31 0.61 30.33 40.18
C TYR A 31 1.16 29.20 41.03
N ASN A 32 0.73 29.13 42.28
CA ASN A 32 1.04 27.98 43.12
C ASN A 32 0.29 26.72 42.60
N ILE A 33 0.71 25.53 43.01
CA ILE A 33 0.13 24.25 42.55
C ILE A 33 -1.41 24.21 42.77
N LEU A 34 -1.88 24.89 43.82
CA LEU A 34 -3.30 25.00 44.15
C LEU A 34 -4.04 25.83 43.11
N GLU A 35 -3.53 27.00 42.76
CA GLU A 35 -4.07 27.89 41.73
C GLU A 35 -4.00 27.24 40.34
N PHE A 36 -2.95 26.48 40.03
CA PHE A 36 -2.91 25.68 38.81
C PHE A 36 -4.01 24.62 38.79
N THR A 37 -4.25 23.94 39.92
CA THR A 37 -5.29 22.92 40.03
C THR A 37 -6.69 23.54 39.89
N GLU A 38 -6.93 24.69 40.52
CA GLU A 38 -8.16 25.45 40.39
C GLU A 38 -8.36 25.97 38.97
N TRP A 39 -7.30 26.47 38.33
CA TRP A 39 -7.32 26.93 36.96
C TRP A 39 -7.64 25.79 35.99
N ILE A 40 -6.98 24.63 36.10
CA ILE A 40 -7.28 23.43 35.29
C ILE A 40 -8.72 22.95 35.54
N THR A 41 -9.18 22.95 36.79
CA THR A 41 -10.54 22.53 37.13
C THR A 41 -11.58 23.49 36.57
N SER A 42 -11.31 24.80 36.64
CA SER A 42 -12.15 25.85 36.07
C SER A 42 -12.19 25.76 34.55
N LEU A 43 -11.03 25.59 33.91
CA LEU A 43 -10.90 25.37 32.47
C LEU A 43 -11.65 24.12 32.04
N TRP A 44 -11.51 23.00 32.76
CA TRP A 44 -12.23 21.76 32.47
C TRP A 44 -13.74 21.91 32.62
N ARG A 45 -14.19 22.66 33.64
CA ARG A 45 -15.61 22.97 33.84
C ARG A 45 -16.13 23.87 32.72
N ALA A 46 -15.37 24.86 32.29
CA ALA A 46 -15.71 25.73 31.15
C ALA A 46 -15.78 24.92 29.85
N VAL A 47 -14.79 24.07 29.57
CA VAL A 47 -14.78 23.15 28.41
C VAL A 47 -15.99 22.21 28.43
N LYS A 48 -16.43 21.76 29.61
CA LYS A 48 -17.56 20.84 29.77
C LYS A 48 -18.93 21.53 29.66
N HIS A 49 -19.03 22.81 30.01
CA HIS A 49 -20.32 23.49 30.21
C HIS A 49 -20.54 24.74 29.36
N GLU A 50 -19.52 25.31 28.72
CA GLU A 50 -19.69 26.39 27.76
C GLU A 50 -19.84 25.86 26.33
N THR A 51 -20.77 26.47 25.60
CA THR A 51 -20.81 26.45 24.14
C THR A 51 -19.65 27.31 23.63
N PHE A 52 -18.44 26.77 23.55
CA PHE A 52 -17.30 27.52 23.04
C PHE A 52 -17.53 27.86 21.56
N ILE A 53 -17.95 29.10 21.30
CA ILE A 53 -18.33 29.63 19.98
C ILE A 53 -17.11 29.85 19.06
N PHE A 54 -15.87 29.70 19.57
CA PHE A 54 -14.67 29.91 18.75
C PHE A 54 -13.75 28.68 18.64
N SER A 55 -13.50 28.33 17.37
CA SER A 55 -12.38 27.58 16.78
C SER A 55 -12.21 26.08 17.00
N PHE A 56 -13.29 25.32 17.22
CA PHE A 56 -13.24 23.89 16.87
C PHE A 56 -14.33 23.47 15.87
N ARG A 57 -14.64 24.33 14.89
CA ARG A 57 -15.25 23.86 13.63
C ARG A 57 -14.50 22.64 13.09
N ASN A 58 -13.17 22.62 13.21
CA ASN A 58 -12.38 21.44 12.87
C ASN A 58 -12.55 20.25 13.81
N SER A 59 -12.80 20.40 15.12
CA SER A 59 -13.03 19.21 15.98
C SER A 59 -14.43 18.64 15.83
N LEU A 60 -15.46 19.47 15.60
CA LEU A 60 -16.81 18.98 15.33
C LEU A 60 -16.90 18.34 13.95
N VAL A 61 -16.25 18.93 12.94
CA VAL A 61 -16.09 18.29 11.63
C VAL A 61 -15.22 17.04 11.75
N ALA A 62 -14.17 17.02 12.57
CA ALA A 62 -13.34 15.83 12.82
C ALA A 62 -14.07 14.74 13.62
N ASP A 63 -14.93 15.09 14.57
CA ASP A 63 -15.76 14.17 15.36
C ASP A 63 -16.89 13.62 14.49
N ALA A 64 -17.52 14.47 13.67
CA ALA A 64 -18.41 14.01 12.61
C ALA A 64 -17.68 13.11 11.62
N TYR A 65 -16.46 13.47 11.20
CA TYR A 65 -15.61 12.62 10.37
C TYR A 65 -15.30 11.31 11.07
N MET A 66 -14.92 11.28 12.35
CA MET A 66 -14.63 10.04 13.10
C MET A 66 -15.88 9.17 13.24
N LYS A 67 -17.04 9.76 13.56
CA LYS A 67 -18.33 9.07 13.68
C LYS A 67 -18.86 8.57 12.33
N LEU A 68 -18.55 9.28 11.25
CA LEU A 68 -18.85 8.91 9.86
C LEU A 68 -17.71 8.10 9.21
N CYS A 69 -16.57 7.87 9.88
CA CYS A 69 -15.35 7.28 9.30
C CYS A 69 -15.44 5.75 9.19
N THR A 70 -16.54 5.26 8.66
CA THR A 70 -16.64 3.93 8.07
C THR A 70 -15.78 3.80 6.80
N GLU A 71 -15.07 4.86 6.37
CA GLU A 71 -14.03 4.80 5.34
C GLU A 71 -12.95 3.76 5.69
N TRP A 72 -12.53 3.66 6.96
CA TRP A 72 -11.56 2.65 7.38
C TRP A 72 -12.13 1.23 7.28
N GLU A 73 -13.38 1.02 7.69
CA GLU A 73 -14.07 -0.27 7.54
C GLU A 73 -14.19 -0.67 6.07
N PHE A 74 -14.59 0.27 5.22
CA PHE A 74 -14.68 0.05 3.77
C PHE A 74 -13.31 -0.33 3.19
N LYS A 75 -12.24 0.40 3.54
CA LYS A 75 -10.87 0.08 3.11
C LYS A 75 -10.43 -1.30 3.58
N LYS A 76 -10.71 -1.65 4.83
CA LYS A 76 -10.38 -2.95 5.42
C LYS A 76 -11.08 -4.09 4.70
N GLU A 77 -12.37 -3.94 4.43
CA GLU A 77 -13.17 -4.96 3.74
C GLU A 77 -12.73 -5.12 2.29
N MET A 78 -12.43 -4.02 1.61
CA MET A 78 -11.91 -4.08 0.25
C MET A 78 -10.50 -4.64 0.17
N TYR A 79 -9.66 -4.38 1.16
CA TYR A 79 -8.36 -5.04 1.28
C TYR A 79 -8.50 -6.56 1.49
N SER A 80 -9.41 -6.97 2.39
CA SER A 80 -9.73 -8.39 2.63
C SER A 80 -10.23 -9.08 1.35
N TRP A 81 -11.16 -8.45 0.64
CA TRP A 81 -11.66 -8.94 -0.65
C TRP A 81 -10.54 -9.06 -1.69
N THR A 82 -9.70 -8.02 -1.82
CA THR A 82 -8.58 -7.99 -2.77
C THR A 82 -7.61 -9.14 -2.50
N LYS A 83 -7.25 -9.39 -1.24
CA LYS A 83 -6.38 -10.51 -0.86
C LYS A 83 -6.98 -11.87 -1.22
N LYS A 84 -8.29 -12.05 -1.04
CA LYS A 84 -8.99 -13.27 -1.45
C LYS A 84 -8.98 -13.44 -2.97
N ALA A 85 -9.18 -12.35 -3.72
CA ALA A 85 -9.14 -12.37 -5.18
C ALA A 85 -7.73 -12.70 -5.71
N GLU A 86 -6.69 -12.07 -5.17
CA GLU A 86 -5.27 -12.40 -5.47
C GLU A 86 -4.98 -13.88 -5.23
N THR A 87 -5.48 -14.43 -4.11
CA THR A 87 -5.31 -15.85 -3.76
C THR A 87 -6.05 -16.78 -4.73
N LYS A 88 -7.25 -16.39 -5.19
CA LYS A 88 -7.98 -17.15 -6.21
C LYS A 88 -7.23 -17.15 -7.54
N ILE A 89 -6.67 -16.01 -7.94
CA ILE A 89 -5.88 -15.87 -9.17
C ILE A 89 -4.58 -16.68 -9.09
N SER A 90 -3.88 -16.64 -7.96
CA SER A 90 -2.60 -17.36 -7.81
C SER A 90 -2.77 -18.88 -7.85
N HIS A 91 -3.89 -19.40 -7.32
CA HIS A 91 -4.20 -20.83 -7.36
C HIS A 91 -4.87 -21.29 -8.67
N PHE A 92 -5.27 -20.37 -9.54
CA PHE A 92 -5.95 -20.72 -10.77
C PHE A 92 -5.03 -21.46 -11.74
N GLY A 93 -5.51 -22.54 -12.36
CA GLY A 93 -4.74 -23.28 -13.37
C GLY A 93 -3.55 -24.07 -12.80
N ARG A 94 -3.59 -24.46 -11.51
CA ARG A 94 -2.68 -25.49 -10.96
C ARG A 94 -3.07 -26.92 -11.43
N GLY A 95 -4.08 -27.01 -12.31
CA GLY A 95 -4.50 -28.21 -13.04
C GLY A 95 -4.72 -27.90 -14.53
N LYS A 96 -5.28 -28.85 -15.30
CA LYS A 96 -5.57 -28.70 -16.74
C LYS A 96 -6.78 -27.79 -16.99
N THR A 97 -6.63 -26.49 -16.77
CA THR A 97 -7.71 -25.50 -16.97
C THR A 97 -7.36 -24.59 -18.15
N GLU A 98 -8.33 -24.32 -19.03
CA GLU A 98 -8.11 -23.55 -20.26
C GLU A 98 -7.99 -22.04 -19.99
N GLU A 99 -7.36 -21.32 -20.93
CA GLU A 99 -7.18 -19.87 -20.86
C GLU A 99 -8.53 -19.11 -20.95
N SER A 100 -9.53 -19.71 -21.58
CA SER A 100 -10.93 -19.28 -21.63
C SER A 100 -11.57 -19.18 -20.24
N ASP A 101 -11.26 -20.13 -19.34
CA ASP A 101 -11.77 -20.16 -17.97
C ASP A 101 -11.12 -19.06 -17.09
N PHE A 102 -9.88 -18.67 -17.40
CA PHE A 102 -9.19 -17.60 -16.67
C PHE A 102 -9.81 -16.23 -16.94
N GLY A 103 -10.20 -15.97 -18.20
CA GLY A 103 -10.92 -14.76 -18.58
C GLY A 103 -12.26 -14.65 -17.85
N GLN A 104 -13.01 -15.75 -17.75
CA GLN A 104 -14.27 -15.80 -17.03
C GLN A 104 -14.08 -15.55 -15.52
N LEU A 105 -13.06 -16.13 -14.91
CA LEU A 105 -12.73 -15.87 -13.51
C LEU A 105 -12.45 -14.37 -13.27
N LEU A 106 -11.65 -13.74 -14.14
CA LEU A 106 -11.33 -12.31 -14.00
C LEU A 106 -12.58 -11.44 -14.11
N THR A 107 -13.43 -11.68 -15.11
CA THR A 107 -14.70 -10.95 -15.26
C THR A 107 -15.62 -11.18 -14.07
N HIS A 108 -15.69 -12.41 -13.54
CA HIS A 108 -16.44 -12.69 -12.33
C HIS A 108 -15.91 -11.90 -11.13
N LEU A 109 -14.59 -11.88 -10.91
CA LEU A 109 -13.96 -11.13 -9.82
C LEU A 109 -14.18 -9.62 -9.97
N GLU A 110 -14.11 -9.06 -11.18
CA GLU A 110 -14.41 -7.65 -11.42
C GLU A 110 -15.87 -7.31 -11.10
N ASN A 111 -16.81 -8.15 -11.51
CA ASN A 111 -18.24 -7.96 -11.20
C ASN A 111 -18.52 -8.09 -9.69
N GLU A 112 -17.90 -9.06 -9.03
CA GLU A 112 -17.98 -9.25 -7.58
C GLU A 112 -17.43 -8.01 -6.84
N ALA A 113 -16.27 -7.49 -7.27
CA ALA A 113 -15.69 -6.25 -6.73
C ALA A 113 -16.65 -5.06 -6.89
N TYR A 114 -17.23 -4.87 -8.07
CA TYR A 114 -18.14 -3.76 -8.34
C TYR A 114 -19.43 -3.85 -7.53
N SER A 115 -19.94 -5.07 -7.32
CA SER A 115 -21.08 -5.31 -6.44
C SER A 115 -20.76 -4.94 -4.99
N GLU A 116 -19.63 -5.39 -4.45
CA GLU A 116 -19.21 -5.06 -3.08
C GLU A 116 -18.92 -3.56 -2.90
N LEU A 117 -18.24 -2.92 -3.86
CA LEU A 117 -18.02 -1.47 -3.87
C LEU A 117 -19.34 -0.69 -3.81
N SER A 118 -20.34 -1.12 -4.59
CA SER A 118 -21.65 -0.47 -4.64
C SER A 118 -22.44 -0.66 -3.35
N LYS A 119 -22.37 -1.87 -2.74
CA LYS A 119 -22.99 -2.14 -1.42
C LYS A 119 -22.39 -1.25 -0.33
N TRP A 120 -21.06 -1.12 -0.30
CA TRP A 120 -20.38 -0.26 0.67
C TRP A 120 -20.67 1.22 0.44
N GLU A 121 -20.68 1.68 -0.81
CA GLU A 121 -21.08 3.05 -1.13
C GLU A 121 -22.50 3.35 -0.63
N GLY A 122 -23.47 2.45 -0.88
CA GLY A 122 -24.83 2.56 -0.37
C GLY A 122 -24.87 2.63 1.16
N LYS A 123 -24.17 1.72 1.85
CA LYS A 123 -24.09 1.69 3.32
C LYS A 123 -23.50 2.99 3.89
N LEU A 124 -22.48 3.55 3.24
CA LEU A 124 -21.87 4.83 3.63
C LEU A 124 -22.84 5.99 3.46
N LEU A 125 -23.57 6.05 2.34
CA LEU A 125 -24.57 7.08 2.08
C LEU A 125 -25.77 6.96 3.03
N ASP A 126 -26.23 5.75 3.35
CA ASP A 126 -27.31 5.51 4.31
C ASP A 126 -26.90 5.94 5.73
N ASN A 127 -25.67 5.63 6.13
CA ASN A 127 -25.12 6.07 7.43
C ASN A 127 -25.03 7.60 7.50
N LEU A 128 -24.59 8.23 6.41
CA LEU A 128 -24.55 9.69 6.28
C LEU A 128 -25.95 10.28 6.42
N GLU A 129 -26.95 9.73 5.74
CA GLU A 129 -28.33 10.20 5.84
C GLU A 129 -28.91 10.01 7.25
N LYS A 130 -28.64 8.86 7.89
CA LYS A 130 -29.05 8.61 9.29
C LYS A 130 -28.41 9.60 10.26
N TYR A 131 -27.14 9.96 10.06
CA TYR A 131 -26.44 10.94 10.88
C TYR A 131 -27.11 12.32 10.81
N PHE A 132 -27.42 12.81 9.60
CA PHE A 132 -28.06 14.12 9.41
C PHE A 132 -29.55 14.15 9.78
N LYS A 133 -30.23 12.99 9.88
CA LYS A 133 -31.60 12.89 10.39
C LYS A 133 -31.71 12.94 11.92
N GLN A 134 -30.59 12.82 12.65
CA GLN A 134 -30.62 12.84 14.12
C GLN A 134 -30.83 14.26 14.63
N THR A 135 -31.86 14.45 15.45
CA THR A 135 -32.16 15.73 16.15
C THR A 135 -31.29 15.97 17.38
N LYS A 136 -30.41 15.03 17.73
CA LYS A 136 -29.51 15.12 18.89
C LYS A 136 -28.07 15.40 18.45
N GLY A 137 -27.49 16.49 18.97
CA GLY A 137 -26.09 16.87 18.75
C GLY A 137 -25.94 18.11 17.87
N HIS A 138 -24.69 18.50 17.60
CA HIS A 138 -24.33 19.67 16.78
C HIS A 138 -24.44 19.41 15.26
N VAL A 139 -25.48 18.69 14.82
CA VAL A 139 -25.66 18.29 13.41
C VAL A 139 -25.80 19.50 12.50
N ASP A 140 -26.52 20.53 12.96
CA ASP A 140 -26.70 21.80 12.22
C ASP A 140 -25.37 22.52 11.93
N LEU A 141 -24.33 22.31 12.75
CA LEU A 141 -23.01 22.90 12.54
C LEU A 141 -22.22 22.18 11.43
N VAL A 142 -22.64 20.98 11.05
CA VAL A 142 -21.96 20.12 10.06
C VAL A 142 -22.78 19.95 8.77
N GLU A 143 -24.05 20.38 8.74
CA GLU A 143 -24.95 20.27 7.56
C GLU A 143 -24.32 20.89 6.29
N ALA A 144 -23.57 21.99 6.44
CA ALA A 144 -22.86 22.64 5.33
C ALA A 144 -21.85 21.69 4.62
N TYR A 145 -21.31 20.69 5.32
CA TYR A 145 -20.36 19.71 4.80
C TYR A 145 -21.02 18.44 4.26
N ARG A 146 -22.35 18.30 4.36
CA ARG A 146 -23.07 17.10 3.90
C ARG A 146 -22.77 16.75 2.44
N ALA A 147 -22.74 17.77 1.58
CA ALA A 147 -22.39 17.60 0.17
C ALA A 147 -20.93 17.14 -0.01
N ASP A 148 -20.01 17.66 0.80
CA ASP A 148 -18.59 17.27 0.77
C ASP A 148 -18.39 15.83 1.23
N PHE A 149 -19.12 15.36 2.26
CA PHE A 149 -19.13 13.96 2.67
C PHE A 149 -19.68 13.04 1.58
N ALA A 150 -20.78 13.41 0.93
CA ALA A 150 -21.30 12.63 -0.19
C ALA A 150 -20.30 12.57 -1.36
N LYS A 151 -19.59 13.68 -1.63
CA LYS A 151 -18.52 13.75 -2.63
C LYS A 151 -17.31 12.90 -2.24
N SER A 152 -16.94 12.87 -0.96
CA SER A 152 -15.82 12.07 -0.46
C SER A 152 -16.10 10.58 -0.58
N VAL A 153 -17.32 10.12 -0.26
CA VAL A 153 -17.76 8.72 -0.45
C VAL A 153 -17.66 8.31 -1.93
N LYS A 154 -18.17 9.12 -2.85
CA LYS A 154 -18.07 8.85 -4.30
C LYS A 154 -16.61 8.84 -4.78
N SER A 155 -15.78 9.75 -4.25
CA SER A 155 -14.35 9.78 -4.56
C SER A 155 -13.64 8.53 -4.05
N LEU A 156 -14.00 8.05 -2.86
CA LEU A 156 -13.45 6.85 -2.25
C LEU A 156 -13.82 5.60 -3.06
N HIS A 157 -15.08 5.47 -3.50
CA HIS A 157 -15.51 4.42 -4.43
C HIS A 157 -14.62 4.40 -5.69
N ARG A 158 -14.47 5.55 -6.37
CA ARG A 158 -13.67 5.64 -7.61
C ARG A 158 -12.20 5.30 -7.39
N SER A 159 -11.65 5.73 -6.26
CA SER A 159 -10.27 5.41 -5.88
C SER A 159 -10.10 3.91 -5.66
N MET A 160 -10.99 3.29 -4.90
CA MET A 160 -10.94 1.87 -4.60
C MET A 160 -11.16 1.02 -5.87
N LYS A 161 -12.09 1.41 -6.74
CA LYS A 161 -12.33 0.77 -8.03
C LYS A 161 -11.06 0.70 -8.89
N ARG A 162 -10.31 1.81 -8.98
CA ARG A 162 -9.03 1.86 -9.69
C ARG A 162 -7.98 0.97 -9.02
N SER A 163 -7.86 1.07 -7.70
CA SER A 163 -6.92 0.24 -6.93
C SER A 163 -7.16 -1.26 -7.17
N ILE A 164 -8.40 -1.73 -7.02
CA ILE A 164 -8.75 -3.14 -7.24
C ILE A 164 -8.45 -3.56 -8.68
N LYS A 165 -8.81 -2.76 -9.68
CA LYS A 165 -8.52 -3.07 -11.09
C LYS A 165 -7.02 -3.22 -11.34
N ASN A 166 -6.20 -2.32 -10.78
CA ASN A 166 -4.75 -2.40 -10.89
C ASN A 166 -4.20 -3.65 -10.20
N GLN A 167 -4.67 -3.97 -8.99
CA GLN A 167 -4.26 -5.17 -8.26
C GLN A 167 -4.64 -6.46 -9.01
N LEU A 168 -5.84 -6.54 -9.58
CA LEU A 168 -6.25 -7.68 -10.41
C LEU A 168 -5.39 -7.81 -11.67
N THR A 169 -5.02 -6.70 -12.30
CA THR A 169 -4.13 -6.69 -13.47
C THR A 169 -2.73 -7.19 -13.10
N VAL A 170 -2.16 -6.69 -12.00
CA VAL A 170 -0.86 -7.14 -11.49
C VAL A 170 -0.91 -8.63 -11.14
N ALA A 171 -1.94 -9.09 -10.43
CA ALA A 171 -2.10 -10.50 -10.10
C ALA A 171 -2.22 -11.40 -11.34
N LYS A 172 -2.95 -10.94 -12.36
CA LYS A 172 -3.06 -11.60 -13.67
C LYS A 172 -1.69 -11.72 -14.34
N ASP A 173 -0.91 -10.64 -14.37
CA ASP A 173 0.40 -10.62 -15.01
C ASP A 173 1.40 -11.50 -14.28
N ILE A 174 1.41 -11.47 -12.95
CA ILE A 174 2.20 -12.38 -12.11
C ILE A 174 1.83 -13.83 -12.42
N ARG A 175 0.53 -14.17 -12.47
CA ARG A 175 0.10 -15.54 -12.76
C ARG A 175 0.54 -16.01 -14.13
N ARG A 176 0.38 -15.17 -15.16
CA ARG A 176 0.84 -15.44 -16.53
C ARG A 176 2.35 -15.63 -16.58
N GLY A 177 3.10 -14.79 -15.87
CA GLY A 177 4.55 -14.93 -15.73
C GLY A 177 4.95 -16.26 -15.08
N MET A 178 4.30 -16.63 -13.98
CA MET A 178 4.52 -17.92 -13.32
C MET A 178 4.22 -19.10 -14.24
N SER A 179 3.09 -19.09 -14.96
CA SER A 179 2.75 -20.16 -15.91
C SER A 179 3.79 -20.31 -17.03
N LYS A 180 4.37 -19.20 -17.51
CA LYS A 180 5.47 -19.24 -18.48
C LYS A 180 6.74 -19.84 -17.86
N ILE A 181 7.09 -19.44 -16.64
CA ILE A 181 8.23 -20.01 -15.90
C ILE A 181 8.05 -21.51 -15.69
N ASP A 182 6.85 -21.95 -15.31
CA ASP A 182 6.55 -23.37 -15.10
C ASP A 182 6.75 -24.16 -16.42
N ARG A 183 6.27 -23.63 -17.56
CA ARG A 183 6.51 -24.24 -18.88
C ARG A 183 7.99 -24.31 -19.26
N ILE A 184 8.75 -23.25 -18.99
CA ILE A 184 10.21 -23.22 -19.24
C ILE A 184 10.87 -24.32 -18.41
N LYS A 185 10.56 -24.41 -17.11
CA LYS A 185 11.08 -25.45 -16.22
C LYS A 185 10.74 -26.84 -16.72
N GLU A 186 9.49 -27.09 -17.10
CA GLU A 186 9.05 -28.39 -17.60
C GLU A 186 9.77 -28.79 -18.90
N ASN A 187 9.89 -27.85 -19.85
CA ASN A 187 10.62 -28.10 -21.10
C ASN A 187 12.10 -28.41 -20.85
N HIS A 188 12.79 -27.60 -20.04
CA HIS A 188 14.20 -27.81 -19.73
C HIS A 188 14.41 -29.11 -18.94
N THR A 189 13.48 -29.44 -18.04
CA THR A 189 13.55 -30.72 -17.29
C THR A 189 13.46 -31.90 -18.25
N ARG A 190 12.55 -31.85 -19.23
CA ARG A 190 12.42 -32.88 -20.26
C ARG A 190 13.66 -32.97 -21.15
N GLU A 191 14.19 -31.83 -21.60
CA GLU A 191 15.41 -31.80 -22.43
C GLU A 191 16.62 -32.35 -21.66
N LEU A 192 16.78 -31.98 -20.39
CA LEU A 192 17.78 -32.56 -19.50
C LEU A 192 17.61 -34.08 -19.37
N GLU A 193 16.38 -34.56 -19.16
CA GLU A 193 16.07 -35.99 -19.08
C GLU A 193 16.43 -36.73 -20.39
N GLU A 194 16.11 -36.16 -21.55
CA GLU A 194 16.44 -36.73 -22.86
C GLU A 194 17.96 -36.82 -23.09
N ILE A 195 18.70 -35.76 -22.74
CA ILE A 195 20.17 -35.73 -22.90
C ILE A 195 20.85 -36.70 -21.94
N VAL A 196 20.44 -36.72 -20.67
CA VAL A 196 20.96 -37.67 -19.68
C VAL A 196 20.66 -39.10 -20.12
N HIS A 197 19.47 -39.38 -20.63
CA HIS A 197 19.11 -40.70 -21.15
C HIS A 197 19.98 -41.10 -22.34
N ALA A 198 20.21 -40.20 -23.30
CA ALA A 198 21.08 -40.44 -24.45
C ALA A 198 22.53 -40.76 -24.03
N LEU A 199 23.05 -40.02 -23.05
CA LEU A 199 24.40 -40.21 -22.52
C LEU A 199 24.56 -41.54 -21.78
N ILE A 200 23.53 -41.98 -21.04
CA ILE A 200 23.49 -43.30 -20.40
C ILE A 200 23.52 -44.43 -21.45
N GLU A 201 22.72 -44.31 -22.51
CA GLU A 201 22.70 -45.29 -23.60
C GLU A 201 24.03 -45.35 -24.35
N GLU A 202 24.68 -44.21 -24.58
CA GLU A 202 26.02 -44.15 -25.18
C GLU A 202 27.05 -44.89 -24.32
N CYS A 203 27.07 -44.64 -23.00
CA CYS A 203 27.95 -45.35 -22.06
C CYS A 203 27.72 -46.86 -22.06
N ARG A 204 26.46 -47.31 -22.08
CA ARG A 204 26.09 -48.73 -22.15
C ARG A 204 26.59 -49.38 -23.43
N SER A 205 26.48 -48.69 -24.57
CA SER A 205 26.90 -49.20 -25.87
C SER A 205 28.42 -49.33 -26.02
N LYS A 206 29.19 -48.40 -25.43
CA LYS A 206 30.65 -48.35 -25.58
C LYS A 206 31.43 -49.15 -24.54
N LYS A 207 30.79 -49.69 -23.48
CA LYS A 207 31.45 -50.34 -22.32
C LYS A 207 32.56 -49.48 -21.70
N VAL A 208 32.45 -48.16 -21.79
CA VAL A 208 33.42 -47.21 -21.22
C VAL A 208 32.90 -46.78 -19.85
N GLU A 209 33.72 -46.93 -18.80
CA GLU A 209 33.44 -46.33 -17.50
C GLU A 209 33.47 -44.80 -17.64
N MET A 210 32.33 -44.15 -17.37
CA MET A 210 32.26 -42.70 -17.36
C MET A 210 32.93 -42.18 -16.09
N THR A 211 34.03 -41.44 -16.25
CA THR A 211 34.70 -40.77 -15.14
C THR A 211 33.95 -39.48 -14.78
N ASN A 212 33.95 -39.10 -13.49
CA ASN A 212 33.25 -37.89 -13.02
C ASN A 212 33.64 -36.62 -13.79
N GLU A 213 34.94 -36.43 -14.10
CA GLU A 213 35.42 -35.26 -14.86
C GLU A 213 34.84 -35.16 -16.28
N LYS A 214 34.47 -36.29 -16.89
CA LYS A 214 33.88 -36.32 -18.23
C LYS A 214 32.38 -36.06 -18.18
N ALA A 215 31.72 -36.54 -17.13
CA ALA A 215 30.32 -36.24 -16.86
C ALA A 215 30.12 -34.73 -16.57
N ASP A 216 30.99 -34.14 -15.74
CA ASP A 216 30.95 -32.71 -15.42
C ASP A 216 31.11 -31.85 -16.68
N LYS A 217 32.04 -32.21 -17.58
CA LYS A 217 32.25 -31.48 -18.85
C LYS A 217 31.05 -31.53 -19.79
N GLU A 218 30.40 -32.69 -19.92
CA GLU A 218 29.21 -32.79 -20.77
C GLU A 218 28.00 -32.09 -20.14
N PHE A 219 27.88 -32.15 -18.81
CA PHE A 219 26.87 -31.37 -18.10
C PHE A 219 27.07 -29.87 -18.29
N ASP A 220 28.29 -29.35 -18.08
CA ASP A 220 28.61 -27.94 -18.23
C ASP A 220 28.38 -27.46 -19.67
N LYS A 221 28.75 -28.26 -20.66
CA LYS A 221 28.51 -27.92 -22.07
C LYS A 221 27.01 -27.79 -22.36
N MET A 222 26.24 -28.81 -22.00
CA MET A 222 24.78 -28.84 -22.15
C MET A 222 24.11 -27.68 -21.39
N TRP A 223 24.52 -27.44 -20.15
CA TRP A 223 23.95 -26.39 -19.31
C TRP A 223 24.20 -24.99 -19.90
N ASN A 224 25.40 -24.73 -20.42
CA ASN A 224 25.72 -23.46 -21.06
C ASN A 224 24.96 -23.25 -22.38
N GLU A 225 24.72 -24.31 -23.16
CA GLU A 225 23.86 -24.25 -24.36
C GLU A 225 22.40 -23.92 -23.98
N MET A 226 21.83 -24.64 -23.00
CA MET A 226 20.45 -24.40 -22.52
C MET A 226 20.27 -22.99 -21.93
N VAL A 227 21.22 -22.53 -21.11
CA VAL A 227 21.16 -21.18 -20.52
C VAL A 227 21.40 -20.09 -21.57
N GLY A 228 22.18 -20.38 -22.61
CA GLY A 228 22.40 -19.45 -23.73
C GLY A 228 21.17 -19.24 -24.61
N GLU A 229 20.29 -20.24 -24.73
CA GLU A 229 19.02 -20.15 -25.46
C GLU A 229 17.91 -19.47 -24.66
N LEU A 230 18.06 -19.37 -23.33
CA LEU A 230 17.18 -18.56 -22.51
C LEU A 230 17.39 -17.09 -22.84
N ASP A 231 16.55 -16.56 -23.73
CA ASP A 231 16.32 -15.13 -23.88
C ASP A 231 15.75 -14.61 -22.55
N LEU A 232 16.66 -14.28 -21.63
CA LEU A 232 16.36 -13.57 -20.39
C LEU A 232 15.84 -12.21 -20.82
N TYR A 233 14.51 -12.14 -20.99
CA TYR A 233 13.78 -10.97 -21.44
C TYR A 233 14.40 -9.72 -20.83
N LYS A 234 15.04 -8.92 -21.69
CA LYS A 234 15.44 -7.56 -21.34
C LYS A 234 14.16 -6.85 -20.96
N GLN A 235 13.96 -6.61 -19.65
CA GLN A 235 12.77 -5.95 -19.15
C GLN A 235 12.59 -4.66 -19.96
N GLU A 236 11.45 -4.52 -20.64
CA GLU A 236 11.18 -3.33 -21.42
C GLU A 236 11.32 -2.11 -20.51
N ALA A 237 12.14 -1.15 -20.94
CA ALA A 237 12.37 0.07 -20.19
C ALA A 237 11.01 0.78 -20.01
N THR A 238 10.45 0.68 -18.82
CA THR A 238 9.17 1.32 -18.49
C THR A 238 9.48 2.73 -18.04
N ASP A 239 8.75 3.72 -18.55
CA ASP A 239 8.87 5.10 -18.09
C ASP A 239 8.25 5.24 -16.69
N VAL A 240 9.06 4.91 -15.68
CA VAL A 240 8.70 4.98 -14.27
C VAL A 240 8.33 6.41 -13.88
N LEU A 241 8.98 7.42 -14.47
CA LEU A 241 8.71 8.83 -14.18
C LEU A 241 7.31 9.22 -14.67
N ALA A 242 6.93 8.83 -15.89
CA ALA A 242 5.58 9.05 -16.40
C ALA A 242 4.52 8.36 -15.53
N SER A 243 4.77 7.12 -15.08
CA SER A 243 3.86 6.41 -14.17
C SER A 243 3.69 7.16 -12.85
N ILE A 244 4.80 7.58 -12.23
CA ILE A 244 4.80 8.32 -10.97
C ILE A 244 4.04 9.64 -11.11
N ILE A 245 4.22 10.38 -12.22
CA ILE A 245 3.49 11.63 -12.48
C ILE A 245 1.98 11.39 -12.55
N CYS A 246 1.55 10.34 -13.28
CA CYS A 246 0.14 9.98 -13.38
C CYS A 246 -0.45 9.64 -12.00
N ASP A 247 0.25 8.81 -11.21
CA ASP A 247 -0.20 8.43 -9.87
C ASP A 247 -0.23 9.62 -8.90
N LEU A 248 0.75 10.51 -8.96
CA LEU A 248 0.76 11.74 -8.16
C LEU A 248 -0.40 12.66 -8.51
N ARG A 249 -0.66 12.89 -9.80
CA ARG A 249 -1.81 13.69 -10.25
C ARG A 249 -3.11 13.09 -9.76
N ASP A 250 -3.30 11.79 -9.94
CA ASP A 250 -4.52 11.09 -9.50
C ASP A 250 -4.76 11.19 -7.99
N ASN A 251 -3.69 11.11 -7.19
CA ASN A 251 -3.79 11.23 -5.74
C ASN A 251 -4.08 12.68 -5.30
N LEU A 252 -3.44 13.65 -5.95
CA LEU A 252 -3.50 15.06 -5.59
C LEU A 252 -4.70 15.81 -6.19
N MET A 253 -5.40 15.22 -7.16
CA MET A 253 -6.73 15.68 -7.63
C MET A 253 -7.72 15.87 -6.47
N ARG A 254 -7.54 15.17 -5.34
CA ARG A 254 -8.36 15.32 -4.13
C ARG A 254 -8.03 16.54 -3.28
N LYS A 255 -6.86 17.18 -3.47
CA LYS A 255 -6.36 18.28 -2.64
C LYS A 255 -6.65 19.69 -3.20
N GLY A 256 -7.43 19.78 -4.29
CA GLY A 256 -7.88 21.04 -4.88
C GLY A 256 -6.99 21.58 -6.01
N GLY A 257 -7.53 22.50 -6.82
CA GLY A 257 -6.90 22.96 -8.06
C GLY A 257 -5.51 23.58 -7.90
N HIS A 258 -5.26 24.27 -6.79
CA HIS A 258 -3.95 24.89 -6.53
C HIS A 258 -2.79 23.86 -6.41
N VAL A 259 -3.07 22.67 -5.89
CA VAL A 259 -2.06 21.60 -5.78
C VAL A 259 -1.75 21.01 -7.16
N CYS A 260 -2.75 20.91 -8.04
CA CYS A 260 -2.55 20.48 -9.42
C CYS A 260 -1.73 21.52 -10.22
N GLU A 261 -1.98 22.82 -10.03
CA GLU A 261 -1.16 23.87 -10.66
C GLU A 261 0.30 23.83 -10.20
N LEU A 262 0.56 23.51 -8.93
CA LEU A 262 1.92 23.37 -8.40
C LEU A 262 2.64 22.15 -8.99
N LEU A 263 1.92 21.05 -9.21
CA LEU A 263 2.41 19.87 -9.93
C LEU A 263 2.77 20.21 -11.39
N ASP A 264 1.94 20.99 -12.08
CA ASP A 264 2.17 21.33 -13.49
C ASP A 264 3.37 22.29 -13.67
N LYS A 265 3.70 23.06 -12.63
CA LYS A 265 4.85 23.97 -12.62
C LYS A 265 6.19 23.28 -12.33
N LYS A 266 6.20 22.03 -11.83
CA LYS A 266 7.42 21.29 -11.49
C LYS A 266 7.55 20.01 -12.30
N ARG A 267 8.66 19.84 -13.01
CA ARG A 267 8.98 18.57 -13.66
C ARG A 267 9.60 17.65 -12.62
N LEU A 268 9.05 16.46 -12.45
CA LEU A 268 9.58 15.45 -11.53
C LEU A 268 11.00 15.00 -11.91
N GLN A 269 11.38 15.15 -13.19
CA GLN A 269 12.74 14.91 -13.69
C GLN A 269 13.77 15.85 -13.05
N ASP A 270 13.36 17.07 -12.68
CA ASP A 270 14.24 18.10 -12.12
C ASP A 270 14.30 18.02 -10.58
N CYS A 271 13.57 17.07 -9.97
CA CYS A 271 13.51 16.87 -8.53
C CYS A 271 14.54 15.84 -8.07
N GLY A 272 15.37 16.19 -7.08
CA GLY A 272 16.34 15.25 -6.48
C GLY A 272 17.74 15.25 -7.10
N GLU A 273 18.01 16.13 -8.07
CA GLU A 273 19.37 16.34 -8.61
C GLU A 273 20.33 17.02 -7.61
N MET A 274 19.82 17.51 -6.48
CA MET A 274 20.67 18.06 -5.43
C MET A 274 21.37 16.91 -4.68
N SER A 275 22.70 16.93 -4.68
CA SER A 275 23.52 16.03 -3.88
C SER A 275 23.05 16.01 -2.43
N PHE A 276 22.71 14.82 -1.92
CA PHE A 276 22.26 14.62 -0.54
C PHE A 276 23.34 15.08 0.44
N LYS A 277 23.12 16.22 1.10
CA LYS A 277 24.05 16.75 2.10
C LYS A 277 23.67 16.18 3.46
N TYR A 278 24.44 15.19 3.92
CA TYR A 278 24.38 14.73 5.31
C TYR A 278 25.46 15.45 6.11
N ALA A 279 25.05 16.24 7.10
CA ALA A 279 25.97 16.75 8.11
C ALA A 279 26.22 15.61 9.11
N ALA A 280 27.41 15.00 9.05
CA ALA A 280 27.86 14.09 10.08
C ALA A 280 28.18 14.92 11.33
N GLU A 281 27.20 15.12 12.21
CA GLU A 281 27.44 15.74 13.51
C GLU A 281 28.04 14.71 14.48
N GLY A 282 29.29 14.98 14.90
CA GLY A 282 29.79 14.70 16.24
C GLY A 282 30.54 13.38 16.46
N ARG A 283 31.88 13.46 16.51
CA ARG A 283 32.72 12.55 17.33
C ARG A 283 32.71 13.03 18.77
#